data_AF-A0A7Y2TIW6-F1
#
_entry.id   AF-A0A7Y2TIW6-F1
#
_cell.length_a   1.000
_cell.length_b   1.000
_cell.length_c   1.000
_cell.angle_alpha   90.00
_cell.angle_beta   90.00
_cell.angle_gamma   90.00
#
_symmetry.space_group_name_H-M   'P 1'
#
loop_
_entity.id
_entity.type
_entity.pdbx_description
1 polymer ?
#
loop_
_entity_poly.entity_id
_entity_poly.type
_entity_poly.pdbx_seq_one_letter_code
_entity_poly.pdbx_strand_id
1 'polypeptide(L)' 'DNDPFTKSEEGKTAALNIIDLANIHTCSFIATDDLGKVYNDGSFEVLGRLDDSDLRGCSLMLSKL' A
#
# COMPACT_ATOMS: atom_id res chain seq x y z
N ASP A 1 15.95 1.22 1.79
CA ASP A 1 15.79 -0.13 2.38
C ASP A 1 14.52 -0.71 1.81
N ASN A 2 14.57 -1.91 1.22
CA ASN A 2 13.49 -2.49 0.39
C ASN A 2 12.89 -3.76 1.02
N ASP A 3 13.12 -3.99 2.31
CA ASP A 3 12.53 -5.15 3.00
C ASP A 3 11.05 -4.89 3.32
N PRO A 4 10.10 -5.63 2.69
CA PRO A 4 8.67 -5.45 2.92
C PRO A 4 8.23 -5.86 4.34
N PHE A 5 9.07 -6.55 5.10
CA PHE A 5 8.79 -6.94 6.49
C PHE A 5 9.31 -5.92 7.52
N THR A 6 10.06 -4.91 7.08
CA THR A 6 10.50 -3.83 7.95
C THR A 6 9.30 -2.93 8.26
N LYS A 7 8.91 -2.88 9.54
CA LYS A 7 7.81 -2.02 9.99
C LYS A 7 8.22 -0.55 9.89
N SER A 8 7.35 0.26 9.28
CA SER A 8 7.43 1.71 9.39
C SER A 8 6.99 2.15 10.79
N GLU A 9 7.54 3.26 11.27
CA GLU A 9 7.05 3.92 12.47
C GLU A 9 5.59 4.37 12.28
N GLU A 10 4.79 4.29 13.34
CA GLU A 10 3.43 4.82 13.35
C GLU A 10 3.44 6.31 13.01
N GLY A 11 2.46 6.74 12.22
CA GLY A 11 2.33 8.12 11.77
C GLY A 11 3.25 8.51 10.62
N LYS A 12 4.13 7.62 10.14
CA LYS A 12 4.93 7.86 8.93
C LYS A 12 4.16 7.44 7.68
N THR A 13 4.28 8.24 6.62
CA THR A 13 3.77 7.90 5.30
C THR A 13 4.69 6.88 4.63
N ALA A 14 4.14 5.77 4.16
CA ALA A 14 4.83 4.71 3.45
C ALA A 14 3.89 3.98 2.48
N ALA A 15 4.41 3.07 1.67
CA ALA A 15 3.58 2.19 0.85
C ALA A 15 2.70 1.29 1.72
N LEU A 16 1.45 1.06 1.30
CA LEU A 16 0.50 0.20 1.99
C LEU A 16 0.69 -1.26 1.56
N ASN A 17 1.01 -2.10 2.54
CA ASN A 17 1.05 -3.54 2.37
C ASN A 17 -0.15 -4.16 3.10
N ILE A 18 -0.90 -5.01 2.40
CA ILE A 18 -2.12 -5.64 2.92
C ILE A 18 -1.84 -7.13 3.14
N ILE A 19 -2.13 -7.60 4.37
CA ILE A 19 -2.15 -9.02 4.70
C ILE A 19 -3.61 -9.47 4.77
N ASP A 20 -4.03 -10.25 3.79
CA ASP A 20 -5.38 -10.82 3.72
C ASP A 20 -5.41 -12.20 4.39
N LEU A 21 -6.03 -12.25 5.56
CA LEU A 21 -6.15 -13.48 6.36
C LEU A 21 -7.16 -14.48 5.79
N ALA A 22 -8.09 -14.04 4.94
CA ALA A 22 -9.07 -14.94 4.31
C ALA A 22 -8.44 -15.69 3.11
N ASN A 23 -7.41 -15.12 2.49
CA ASN A 23 -6.70 -15.68 1.34
C ASN A 23 -5.40 -16.42 1.72
N ILE A 24 -5.33 -17.01 2.91
CA ILE A 24 -4.12 -17.68 3.46
C ILE A 24 -3.54 -18.80 2.57
N HIS A 25 -4.37 -19.44 1.75
CA HIS A 25 -3.95 -20.51 0.83
C HIS A 25 -3.69 -20.02 -0.61
N THR A 26 -3.80 -18.72 -0.86
CA THR A 26 -3.60 -18.09 -2.17
C THR A 26 -2.71 -16.85 -2.03
N CYS A 27 -3.14 -15.70 -2.55
CA CYS A 27 -2.42 -14.44 -2.46
C CYS A 27 -2.82 -13.72 -1.16
N SER A 28 -2.12 -14.01 -0.07
CA SER A 28 -2.39 -13.40 1.25
C SER A 28 -1.62 -12.10 1.48
N PHE A 29 -0.71 -11.73 0.58
CA PHE A 29 0.11 -10.52 0.70
C PHE A 29 0.05 -9.71 -0.58
N ILE A 30 -0.44 -8.47 -0.46
CA ILE A 30 -0.56 -7.53 -1.56
C ILE A 30 0.29 -6.30 -1.20
N ALA A 31 1.40 -6.13 -1.90
CA ALA A 31 2.16 -4.88 -1.87
C ALA A 31 1.53 -3.93 -2.89
N THR A 32 0.95 -2.83 -2.44
CA THR A 32 0.34 -1.85 -3.33
C THR A 32 1.28 -0.68 -3.57
N ASP A 33 1.06 0.01 -4.68
CA ASP A 33 1.66 1.32 -4.94
C ASP A 33 0.82 2.46 -4.32
N ASP A 34 0.06 2.20 -3.25
CA ASP A 34 -0.69 3.23 -2.52
C ASP A 34 0.15 3.74 -1.35
N LEU A 35 0.26 5.06 -1.23
CA LEU A 35 0.78 5.71 -0.04
C LEU A 35 -0.30 5.76 1.03
N GLY A 36 0.09 5.45 2.26
CA GLY A 36 -0.79 5.59 3.41
C GLY A 36 -0.03 5.78 4.70
N LYS A 37 -0.81 5.99 5.76
CA LYS A 37 -0.31 6.29 7.10
C LYS A 37 -1.19 5.56 8.12
N VAL A 38 -0.55 4.78 8.98
CA VAL A 38 -1.21 4.10 10.09
C VAL A 38 -1.05 4.94 11.35
N TYR A 39 -2.14 5.17 12.06
CA TYR A 39 -2.20 5.94 13.29
C TYR A 39 -2.16 5.04 14.53
N ASN A 40 -1.80 5.61 15.68
CA ASN A 40 -1.62 4.87 16.93
C ASN A 40 -2.92 4.22 17.45
N ASP A 41 -4.09 4.68 16.99
CA ASP A 41 -5.38 4.08 17.33
C ASP A 41 -5.75 2.89 16.42
N GLY A 42 -4.86 2.51 15.50
CA GLY A 42 -5.04 1.43 14.54
C GLY A 42 -5.84 1.83 13.30
N SER A 43 -6.30 3.07 13.20
CA SER A 43 -6.85 3.60 11.95
C SER A 43 -5.74 3.85 10.92
N PHE A 44 -6.12 3.96 9.66
CA PHE A 44 -5.18 4.35 8.60
C PHE A 44 -5.86 5.26 7.59
N GLU A 45 -5.07 6.04 6.86
CA GLU A 45 -5.54 6.81 5.71
C GLU A 45 -4.77 6.44 4.44
N VAL A 46 -5.45 6.56 3.31
CA VAL A 46 -4.88 6.46 1.96
C VAL A 46 -4.62 7.88 1.46
N LEU A 47 -3.37 8.17 1.13
CA LEU A 47 -2.88 9.51 0.76
C LEU A 47 -2.80 9.72 -0.76
N GLY A 48 -2.79 8.64 -1.55
CA GLY A 48 -2.64 8.67 -3.00
C GLY A 48 -1.77 7.53 -3.50
N ARG A 49 -1.37 7.57 -4.77
CA ARG A 49 -0.47 6.60 -5.41
C ARG A 49 1.00 7.02 -5.31
N LEU A 50 1.92 6.06 -5.34
CA LEU A 50 3.37 6.27 -5.39
C LEU A 50 3.81 6.89 -6.73
N ASP A 51 3.19 6.45 -7.83
CA ASP A 51 3.29 7.12 -9.11
C ASP A 51 2.08 8.05 -9.29
N ASP A 52 2.27 9.20 -9.94
CA ASP A 52 1.22 10.22 -10.14
C ASP A 52 0.22 9.77 -11.25
N SER A 53 -0.08 8.46 -11.30
CA SER A 53 -0.70 7.77 -12.43
C SER A 53 -2.24 7.80 -12.41
N ASP A 54 -2.85 8.31 -11.34
CA ASP A 54 -4.31 8.41 -11.25
C ASP A 54 -4.82 9.61 -12.06
N LEU A 55 -4.99 9.43 -13.37
CA LEU A 55 -5.77 10.34 -14.19
C LEU A 55 -7.25 10.20 -13.80
N ARG A 56 -7.65 10.88 -12.72
CA ARG A 56 -9.02 10.95 -12.17
C ARG A 56 -9.47 9.67 -11.43
N GLY A 57 -8.57 9.02 -10.69
CA GLY A 57 -8.92 7.91 -9.78
C GLY A 57 -9.28 6.60 -10.49
N CYS A 58 -8.85 6.43 -11.73
CA CYS A 58 -8.96 5.16 -12.45
C CYS A 58 -7.73 4.30 -12.15
N SER A 59 -7.93 3.04 -11.73
CA SER A 59 -6.84 2.06 -11.67
C SER A 59 -6.30 1.78 -13.07
N LEU A 60 -5.20 2.44 -13.45
CA LEU A 60 -4.56 2.27 -14.75
C LEU A 60 -3.45 1.22 -14.65
N MET A 61 -3.63 0.08 -15.33
CA MET A 61 -2.54 -0.86 -15.54
C MET A 61 -1.69 -0.38 -16.73
N LEU A 62 -0.75 0.53 -16.48
CA LEU A 62 0.17 1.01 -17.50
C LEU A 62 1.36 0.04 -17.61
N SER A 63 1.50 -0.61 -18.76
CA SER A 63 2.76 -1.29 -19.09
C SER A 63 3.79 -0.22 -19.47
N LYS A 64 4.82 -0.03 -18.64
CA LYS A 64 6.00 0.75 -19.04
C LYS A 64 6.72 -0.05 -20.13
N LEU A 65 6.72 0.46 -21.37
CA LEU A 65 7.51 -0.05 -22.49
C LEU A 65 8.98 0.30 -22.30
#